data_AF-A0A149V2K1-F1
#
_entry.id   AF-A0A149V2K1-F1
#
_cell.length_a   1.000
_cell.length_b   1.000
_cell.length_c   1.000
_cell.angle_alpha   90.00
_cell.angle_beta   90.00
_cell.angle_gamma   90.00
#
_symmetry.space_group_name_H-M   'P 1'
#
loop_
_entity.id
_entity.type
_entity.pdbx_description
1 polymer ?
#
loop_
_entity_poly.entity_id
_entity_poly.type
_entity_poly.pdbx_seq_one_letter_code
_entity_poly.pdbx_strand_id
1 'polypeptide(L)'
;MSGSVFDAGRVAPGTSSISIEDLSLDFPIFHGGARSLKKLLFKRGKAALTNSRSLRTGGEVRMDRPDGGPIYVQALDDVSVEIKAGERVGLIGHNGAGKSTLLRVMAGIYMPDAPNVLIRGQVAALLDVNSGMNPELTGRENITLMGRHKGLTTAQIRQLEQD
;
A
#
# COMPACT_ATOMS: atom_id res chain seq x y z
N MET A 1 2.87 -3.97 23.47
CA MET A 1 1.70 -3.09 23.25
C MET A 1 1.34 -3.22 21.78
N SER A 2 0.29 -3.97 21.48
CA SER A 2 -0.17 -4.26 20.11
C SER A 2 -1.19 -3.18 19.75
N GLY A 3 -0.72 -2.05 19.22
CA GLY A 3 -1.56 -1.06 18.56
C GLY A 3 -1.56 -1.38 17.07
N SER A 4 -2.74 -1.50 16.45
CA SER A 4 -2.82 -1.62 15.01
C SER A 4 -2.18 -0.39 14.36
N VAL A 5 -1.41 -0.60 13.29
CA VAL A 5 -0.76 0.42 12.43
C VAL A 5 -1.76 1.53 12.02
N PHE A 6 -3.04 1.21 12.02
CA PHE A 6 -4.16 2.14 11.91
C PHE A 6 -4.98 2.09 13.20
N ASP A 7 -4.77 3.04 14.11
CA ASP A 7 -5.76 3.33 15.16
C ASP A 7 -6.78 4.30 14.56
N ALA A 8 -7.65 3.74 13.70
CA ALA A 8 -8.68 4.46 12.94
C ALA A 8 -9.89 4.89 13.80
N GLY A 9 -9.68 5.03 15.11
CA GLY A 9 -10.68 5.50 16.06
C GLY A 9 -10.95 7.00 15.92
N ARG A 10 -12.12 7.45 16.41
CA ARG A 10 -12.35 8.88 16.61
C ARG A 10 -11.41 9.37 17.70
N VAL A 11 -10.56 10.34 17.37
CA VAL A 11 -9.67 11.03 18.31
C VAL A 11 -10.28 12.36 18.73
N ALA A 12 -9.80 12.92 19.84
CA ALA A 12 -10.23 14.24 20.28
C ALA A 12 -9.93 15.31 19.22
N PRO A 13 -10.75 16.37 19.11
CA PRO A 13 -10.46 17.46 18.19
C PRO A 13 -9.06 18.04 18.42
N GLY A 14 -8.30 18.24 17.34
CA GLY A 14 -6.94 18.77 17.42
C GLY A 14 -5.84 17.77 17.79
N THR A 15 -6.15 16.48 17.98
CA THR A 15 -5.14 15.46 18.33
C THR A 15 -4.84 14.46 17.21
N SER A 16 -5.34 14.69 16.00
CA SER A 16 -5.04 13.85 14.84
C SER A 16 -3.60 14.02 14.37
N SER A 17 -2.96 12.93 13.96
CA SER A 17 -1.60 12.97 13.42
C SER A 17 -1.32 11.83 12.45
N ILE A 18 -0.42 12.06 11.52
CA ILE A 18 0.21 11.04 10.66
C ILE A 18 1.71 11.11 10.92
N SER A 19 2.31 10.00 11.31
CA SER A 19 3.76 9.88 11.49
C SER A 19 4.25 8.72 10.63
N ILE A 20 5.27 9.00 9.84
CA ILE A 20 5.96 8.04 8.99
C ILE A 20 7.44 8.12 9.33
N GLU A 21 8.06 6.97 9.58
CA GLU A 21 9.48 6.85 9.92
C GLU A 21 10.13 5.81 9.00
N ASP A 22 11.19 6.21 8.30
CA ASP A 22 12.10 5.39 7.49
C ASP A 22 11.33 4.48 6.50
N LEU A 23 10.30 5.02 5.85
CA LEU A 23 9.43 4.26 4.96
C LEU A 23 10.09 4.02 3.61
N SER A 24 10.34 2.75 3.32
CA SER A 24 10.72 2.26 1.99
C SER A 24 9.64 1.33 1.43
N LEU A 25 9.37 1.44 0.14
CA LEU A 25 8.36 0.61 -0.54
C LEU A 25 8.83 0.20 -1.93
N ASP A 26 8.94 -1.11 -2.12
CA ASP A 26 9.37 -1.72 -3.38
C ASP A 26 8.22 -2.48 -4.05
N PHE A 27 8.09 -2.31 -5.36
CA PHE A 27 7.13 -3.08 -6.17
C PHE A 27 7.85 -4.14 -7.00
N PRO A 28 7.54 -5.43 -6.80
CA PRO A 28 8.06 -6.49 -7.66
C PRO A 28 7.37 -6.49 -9.03
N ILE A 29 8.16 -6.33 -10.09
CA ILE A 29 7.80 -6.54 -11.49
C ILE A 29 8.10 -7.98 -11.88
N PHE A 30 7.03 -8.76 -12.04
CA PHE A 30 7.10 -10.15 -12.48
C PHE A 30 7.05 -10.26 -14.00
N HIS A 31 8.14 -10.73 -14.61
CA HIS A 31 8.18 -11.04 -16.04
C HIS A 31 7.64 -12.47 -16.31
N GLY A 32 7.23 -12.77 -17.56
CA GLY A 32 6.59 -14.04 -17.94
C GLY A 32 7.35 -15.32 -17.56
N GLY A 33 8.68 -15.24 -17.37
CA GLY A 33 9.51 -16.35 -16.90
C GLY A 33 9.40 -16.69 -15.41
N ALA A 34 8.87 -15.79 -14.58
CA ALA A 34 8.83 -15.91 -13.11
C ALA A 34 7.55 -16.58 -12.56
N ARG A 35 6.52 -16.80 -13.40
CA ARG A 35 5.24 -17.44 -13.02
C ARG A 35 5.15 -18.93 -13.38
N SER A 36 6.26 -19.59 -13.72
CA SER A 36 6.21 -21.00 -14.13
C SER A 36 6.13 -21.92 -12.91
N LEU A 37 4.90 -22.30 -12.54
CA LEU A 37 4.61 -23.41 -11.63
C LEU A 37 5.39 -24.68 -12.05
N LYS A 38 5.60 -24.86 -13.36
CA LYS A 38 6.44 -25.91 -13.95
C LYS A 38 7.90 -25.83 -13.43
N LYS A 39 8.54 -24.65 -13.43
CA LYS A 39 9.90 -24.47 -12.87
C LYS A 39 9.97 -24.74 -11.36
N LEU A 40 8.93 -24.35 -10.60
CA LEU A 40 8.84 -24.64 -9.16
C LEU A 40 8.71 -26.15 -8.88
N LEU A 41 7.88 -26.86 -9.66
CA LEU A 41 7.72 -28.31 -9.56
C LEU A 41 8.97 -29.07 -10.03
N PHE A 42 9.65 -28.62 -11.09
CA PHE A 42 10.92 -29.20 -11.51
C PHE A 42 12.02 -29.05 -10.45
N LYS A 43 12.09 -27.92 -9.74
CA LYS A 43 13.05 -27.73 -8.63
C LYS A 43 12.78 -28.71 -7.47
N ARG A 44 11.51 -28.91 -7.11
CA ARG A 44 11.12 -29.85 -6.04
C ARG A 44 11.28 -31.32 -6.46
N GLY A 45 10.90 -31.68 -7.68
CA GLY A 45 11.05 -33.04 -8.22
C GLY A 45 12.51 -33.44 -8.40
N LYS A 46 13.38 -32.54 -8.85
CA LYS A 46 14.82 -32.81 -9.00
C LYS A 46 15.51 -32.96 -7.64
N ALA A 47 15.14 -32.14 -6.64
CA ALA A 47 15.67 -32.26 -5.28
C ALA A 47 15.19 -33.54 -4.56
N ALA A 48 13.93 -33.96 -4.78
CA ALA A 48 13.39 -35.21 -4.22
C ALA A 48 13.98 -36.47 -4.88
N LEU A 49 14.43 -36.37 -6.14
CA LEU A 49 15.07 -37.48 -6.88
C LEU A 49 16.59 -37.57 -6.66
N THR A 50 17.24 -36.57 -6.06
CA THR A 50 18.70 -36.57 -5.79
C THR A 50 19.01 -36.77 -4.31
N ASN A 51 18.78 -38.00 -3.82
CA ASN A 51 19.37 -38.50 -2.58
C ASN A 51 20.74 -39.16 -2.79
N SER A 52 21.48 -38.78 -3.83
CA SER A 52 22.78 -39.38 -4.14
C SER A 52 23.83 -38.33 -4.51
N ARG A 53 24.96 -38.41 -3.79
CA ARG A 53 26.18 -37.64 -3.97
C ARG A 53 26.60 -37.51 -5.45
N SER A 54 27.09 -36.31 -5.74
CA SER A 54 28.03 -35.96 -6.83
C SER A 54 27.44 -35.77 -8.23
N LEU A 55 27.28 -34.49 -8.61
CA LEU A 55 27.62 -34.04 -9.95
C LEU A 55 28.88 -33.18 -9.86
N ARG A 56 29.99 -33.83 -10.20
CA ARG A 56 31.27 -33.23 -10.55
C ARG A 56 31.12 -32.51 -11.89
N THR A 57 31.05 -31.19 -11.88
CA THR A 57 31.51 -30.34 -13.00
C THR A 57 32.31 -29.19 -12.37
N GLY A 58 33.59 -29.09 -12.72
CA GLY A 58 34.60 -28.24 -12.08
C GLY A 58 34.44 -26.74 -12.33
N GLY A 59 33.39 -26.16 -11.75
CA GLY A 59 33.20 -24.72 -11.66
C GLY A 59 32.19 -24.44 -10.56
N GLU A 60 32.52 -23.52 -9.65
CA GLU A 60 31.55 -23.00 -8.70
C GLU A 60 30.50 -22.24 -9.51
N VAL A 61 29.32 -22.86 -9.72
CA VAL A 61 28.19 -22.15 -10.30
C VAL A 61 27.62 -21.27 -9.18
N ARG A 62 28.26 -20.12 -8.95
CA ARG A 62 27.65 -19.01 -8.24
C ARG A 62 26.57 -18.45 -9.16
N MET A 63 25.35 -18.97 -9.03
CA MET A 63 24.18 -18.33 -9.63
C MET A 63 23.82 -17.08 -8.83
N ASP A 64 24.65 -16.04 -8.91
CA ASP A 64 24.24 -14.70 -8.49
C ASP A 64 23.34 -14.10 -9.59
N ARG A 65 22.10 -14.61 -9.61
CA ARG A 65 20.86 -14.29 -10.39
C ARG A 65 20.91 -14.34 -11.93
N PRO A 66 20.49 -15.46 -12.54
CA PRO A 66 20.26 -15.59 -13.98
C PRO A 66 18.76 -15.44 -14.36
N ASP A 67 18.22 -14.22 -14.39
CA ASP A 67 16.96 -13.81 -15.09
C ASP A 67 15.62 -14.50 -14.73
N GLY A 68 15.50 -15.16 -13.56
CA GLY A 68 14.27 -15.84 -13.12
C GLY A 68 13.51 -15.25 -11.92
N GLY A 69 14.01 -14.19 -11.28
CA GLY A 69 13.39 -13.56 -10.11
C GLY A 69 12.63 -12.27 -10.45
N PRO A 70 11.75 -11.77 -9.56
CA PRO A 70 11.13 -10.46 -9.75
C PRO A 70 12.19 -9.34 -9.75
N ILE A 71 12.01 -8.35 -10.62
CA ILE A 71 12.73 -7.08 -10.57
C ILE A 71 12.00 -6.19 -9.58
N TYR A 72 12.68 -5.52 -8.66
CA TYR A 72 12.03 -4.59 -7.73
C TYR A 72 12.20 -3.15 -8.22
N VAL A 73 11.11 -2.39 -8.19
CA VAL A 73 11.13 -0.93 -8.42
C VAL A 73 10.86 -0.25 -7.10
N GLN A 74 11.85 0.48 -6.61
CA GLN A 74 11.74 1.28 -5.41
C GLN A 74 10.88 2.52 -5.70
N ALA A 75 9.73 2.60 -5.05
CA ALA A 75 8.79 3.70 -5.21
C ALA A 75 8.89 4.74 -4.11
N LEU A 76 9.34 4.33 -2.91
CA LEU A 76 9.66 5.19 -1.78
C LEU A 76 10.98 4.69 -1.19
N ASP A 77 11.85 5.61 -0.82
CA ASP A 77 13.18 5.35 -0.25
C ASP A 77 13.36 6.24 0.97
N ASP A 78 13.41 5.61 2.14
CA ASP A 78 13.73 6.25 3.42
C ASP A 78 12.95 7.54 3.72
N VAL A 79 11.62 7.47 3.57
CA VAL A 79 10.75 8.63 3.75
C VAL A 79 10.31 8.77 5.20
N SER A 80 10.67 9.89 5.83
CA SER A 80 10.24 10.26 7.18
C SER A 80 9.46 11.58 7.17
N VAL A 81 8.24 11.58 7.71
CA VAL A 81 7.38 12.77 7.76
C VAL A 81 6.41 12.71 8.94
N GLU A 82 6.21 13.84 9.61
CA GLU A 82 5.20 14.03 10.64
C GLU A 82 4.23 15.13 10.21
N ILE A 83 2.93 14.86 10.29
CA ILE A 83 1.85 15.82 10.01
C ILE A 83 0.91 15.87 11.21
N LYS A 84 0.70 17.07 11.75
CA LYS A 84 -0.12 17.34 12.94
C LYS A 84 -1.45 17.99 12.59
N ALA A 85 -2.38 17.93 13.54
CA ALA A 85 -3.69 18.56 13.39
C ALA A 85 -3.56 20.06 13.09
N GLY A 86 -4.30 20.52 12.08
CA GLY A 86 -4.30 21.92 11.63
C GLY A 86 -3.23 22.27 10.59
N GLU A 87 -2.30 21.36 10.30
CA GLU A 87 -1.29 21.58 9.26
C GLU A 87 -1.86 21.42 7.85
N ARG A 88 -1.32 22.21 6.91
CA ARG A 88 -1.59 22.09 5.47
C ARG A 88 -0.27 21.88 4.77
N VAL A 89 -0.11 20.69 4.17
CA VAL A 89 1.16 20.27 3.57
C VAL A 89 0.96 20.09 2.07
N GLY A 90 1.87 20.68 1.27
CA GLY A 90 1.93 20.48 -0.17
C GLY A 90 3.04 19.50 -0.54
N LEU A 91 2.70 18.40 -1.21
CA LEU A 91 3.67 17.43 -1.73
C LEU A 91 3.96 17.71 -3.20
N ILE A 92 5.18 18.18 -3.51
CA ILE A 92 5.62 18.55 -4.85
C ILE A 92 6.79 17.67 -5.32
N GLY A 93 6.97 17.56 -6.64
CA GLY A 93 8.03 16.76 -7.25
C GLY A 93 7.67 16.30 -8.66
N HIS A 94 8.64 15.80 -9.42
CA HIS A 94 8.43 15.33 -10.80
C HIS A 94 7.49 14.12 -10.89
N ASN A 95 7.03 13.80 -12.10
CA ASN A 95 6.27 12.58 -12.36
C ASN A 95 7.15 11.36 -12.09
N GLY A 96 6.60 10.35 -11.39
CA GLY A 96 7.35 9.18 -10.97
C GLY A 96 8.11 9.31 -9.65
N ALA A 97 8.14 10.49 -8.99
CA ALA A 97 8.82 10.70 -7.70
C ALA A 97 8.15 10.02 -6.48
N GLY A 98 7.20 9.08 -6.68
CA GLY A 98 6.54 8.40 -5.56
C GLY A 98 5.40 9.16 -4.87
N LYS A 99 5.05 10.40 -5.28
CA LYS A 99 4.01 11.21 -4.62
C LYS A 99 2.67 10.49 -4.40
N SER A 100 2.09 9.97 -5.48
CA SER A 100 0.81 9.24 -5.39
C SER A 100 0.96 7.92 -4.62
N THR A 101 2.16 7.34 -4.59
CA THR A 101 2.47 6.15 -3.78
C THR A 101 2.46 6.50 -2.30
N LEU A 102 3.12 7.58 -1.90
CA LEU A 102 3.13 8.07 -0.51
C LEU A 102 1.71 8.40 -0.02
N LEU A 103 0.92 9.10 -0.84
CA LEU A 103 -0.48 9.40 -0.52
C LEU A 103 -1.33 8.14 -0.36
N ARG A 104 -1.08 7.09 -1.17
CA ARG A 104 -1.75 5.79 -1.03
C ARG A 104 -1.33 5.05 0.23
N VAL A 105 -0.08 5.17 0.67
CA VAL A 105 0.38 4.61 1.95
C VAL A 105 -0.31 5.34 3.11
N MET A 106 -0.33 6.68 3.10
CA MET A 106 -1.05 7.48 4.11
C MET A 106 -2.56 7.17 4.15
N ALA A 107 -3.16 6.85 3.00
CA ALA A 107 -4.56 6.42 2.90
C ALA A 107 -4.81 4.97 3.35
N GLY A 108 -3.76 4.21 3.69
CA GLY A 108 -3.85 2.80 4.05
C GLY A 108 -4.14 1.85 2.88
N ILE A 109 -4.00 2.32 1.63
CA ILE A 109 -4.19 1.51 0.42
C ILE A 109 -3.00 0.57 0.20
N TYR A 110 -1.78 1.09 0.40
CA TYR A 110 -0.57 0.28 0.41
C TYR A 110 -0.08 0.16 1.85
N MET A 111 -0.02 -1.07 2.34
CA MET A 111 0.49 -1.35 3.68
C MET A 111 1.94 -1.81 3.57
N PRO A 112 2.92 -1.04 4.09
CA PRO A 112 4.27 -1.55 4.25
C PRO A 112 4.29 -2.69 5.28
N ASP A 113 5.25 -3.60 5.15
CA ASP A 113 5.36 -4.79 5.99
C ASP A 113 5.80 -4.49 7.45
N ALA A 114 6.31 -3.29 7.70
CA ALA A 114 6.86 -2.85 8.99
C ALA A 114 6.07 -1.66 9.57
N PRO A 115 6.15 -1.41 10.90
CA PRO A 115 5.33 -0.42 11.60
C PRO A 115 5.81 1.03 11.37
N ASN A 116 6.20 1.35 10.14
CA ASN A 116 6.75 2.63 9.71
C ASN A 116 5.69 3.73 9.56
N VAL A 117 4.42 3.40 9.75
CA VAL A 117 3.30 4.32 9.55
C VAL A 117 2.40 4.25 10.77
N LEU A 118 2.24 5.38 11.46
CA LEU A 118 1.33 5.52 12.58
C LEU A 118 0.32 6.62 12.28
N ILE A 119 -0.95 6.24 12.25
CA ILE A 119 -2.06 7.17 12.00
C ILE A 119 -2.96 7.21 13.24
N ARG A 120 -3.17 8.41 13.77
CA ARG A 120 -4.11 8.71 14.84
C ARG A 120 -5.28 9.51 14.30
N GLY A 121 -6.47 8.92 14.31
CA GLY A 121 -7.68 9.52 13.76
C GLY A 121 -8.11 8.87 12.44
N GLN A 122 -8.91 9.58 11.65
CA GLN A 122 -9.46 9.08 10.40
C GLN A 122 -8.86 9.80 9.20
N VAL A 123 -8.44 9.03 8.19
CA VAL A 123 -7.96 9.56 6.91
C VAL A 123 -9.07 9.42 5.88
N ALA A 124 -9.45 10.54 5.27
CA ALA A 124 -10.32 10.57 4.10
C ALA A 124 -9.50 10.96 2.88
N ALA A 125 -9.23 10.00 1.99
CA ALA A 125 -8.38 10.22 0.83
C ALA A 125 -9.23 10.51 -0.42
N LEU A 126 -9.00 11.66 -1.05
CA LEU A 126 -9.55 12.04 -2.36
C LEU A 126 -8.45 11.92 -3.41
N LEU A 127 -8.05 10.68 -3.73
CA LEU A 127 -6.93 10.41 -4.63
C LEU A 127 -7.34 10.37 -6.10
N ASP A 128 -8.62 10.13 -6.37
CA ASP A 128 -9.23 10.16 -7.69
C ASP A 128 -10.54 10.94 -7.58
N VAL A 129 -10.76 11.84 -8.55
CA VAL A 129 -11.93 12.73 -8.60
C VAL A 129 -13.23 11.94 -8.62
N ASN A 130 -13.21 10.72 -9.19
CA ASN A 130 -14.40 9.88 -9.32
C ASN A 130 -14.45 8.69 -8.35
N SER A 131 -13.49 8.58 -7.41
CA SER A 131 -13.44 7.41 -6.52
C SER A 131 -14.67 7.34 -5.61
N GLY A 132 -15.45 6.27 -5.76
CA GLY A 132 -16.62 5.99 -4.92
C GLY A 132 -17.93 6.62 -5.39
N MET A 133 -17.94 7.29 -6.55
CA MET A 133 -19.17 7.80 -7.18
C MET A 133 -19.70 6.84 -8.24
N ASN A 134 -21.02 6.80 -8.39
CA ASN A 134 -21.70 6.07 -9.45
C ASN A 134 -22.30 7.07 -10.46
N PRO A 135 -21.88 7.04 -11.74
CA PRO A 135 -22.35 7.99 -12.76
C PRO A 135 -23.84 7.83 -13.10
N GLU A 136 -24.43 6.67 -12.81
CA GLU A 136 -25.86 6.40 -13.04
C GLU A 136 -26.76 6.97 -11.92
N LEU A 137 -26.17 7.52 -10.85
CA LEU A 137 -26.89 8.10 -9.72
C LEU A 137 -26.87 9.63 -9.79
N THR A 138 -27.91 10.25 -9.26
CA THR A 138 -27.95 11.71 -9.05
C THR A 138 -26.91 12.15 -8.01
N GLY A 139 -26.61 13.45 -7.96
CA GLY A 139 -25.69 14.01 -6.97
C GLY A 139 -26.10 13.72 -5.52
N ARG A 140 -27.40 13.80 -5.21
CA ARG A 140 -27.92 13.50 -3.85
C ARG A 140 -27.77 12.03 -3.48
N GLU A 141 -28.01 11.14 -4.43
CA GLU A 141 -27.82 9.70 -4.23
C GLU A 141 -26.34 9.36 -4.02
N ASN A 142 -25.44 10.02 -4.73
CA ASN A 142 -23.99 9.90 -4.51
C ASN A 142 -23.56 10.43 -3.14
N ILE A 143 -24.13 11.54 -2.65
CA ILE A 143 -23.89 12.04 -1.28
C ILE A 143 -24.29 10.99 -0.25
N THR A 144 -25.49 10.40 -0.41
CA THR A 144 -25.96 9.34 0.48
C THR A 144 -25.08 8.09 0.42
N LEU A 145 -24.68 7.67 -0.78
CA LEU A 145 -23.80 6.52 -1.00
C LEU A 145 -22.45 6.72 -0.28
N MET A 146 -21.82 7.87 -0.48
CA MET A 146 -20.52 8.19 0.11
C MET A 146 -20.60 8.34 1.64
N GLY A 147 -21.68 8.97 2.13
CA GLY A 147 -21.93 9.07 3.58
C GLY A 147 -22.03 7.70 4.24
N ARG A 148 -22.75 6.75 3.62
CA ARG A 148 -22.84 5.38 4.12
C ARG A 148 -21.51 4.65 4.06
N HIS A 149 -20.73 4.84 2.99
CA HIS A 149 -19.39 4.26 2.88
C HIS A 149 -18.45 4.74 4.00
N LYS A 150 -18.63 5.99 4.44
CA LYS A 150 -17.91 6.57 5.59
C LYS A 150 -18.47 6.13 6.96
N GLY A 151 -19.46 5.25 7.00
CA GLY A 151 -20.10 4.78 8.24
C GLY A 151 -21.03 5.81 8.90
N LEU A 152 -21.53 6.80 8.15
CA LEU A 152 -22.50 7.76 8.67
C LEU A 152 -23.91 7.18 8.69
N THR A 153 -24.67 7.54 9.71
CA THR A 153 -26.09 7.23 9.82
C THR A 153 -26.91 8.07 8.84
N THR A 154 -28.11 7.61 8.49
CA THR A 154 -29.03 8.38 7.63
C THR A 154 -29.41 9.74 8.23
N ALA A 155 -29.48 9.85 9.56
CA ALA A 155 -29.73 11.14 10.23
C ALA A 155 -28.56 12.12 10.02
N GLN A 156 -27.31 11.65 10.19
CA GLN A 156 -26.11 12.46 9.96
C GLN A 156 -25.98 12.91 8.50
N ILE A 157 -26.31 12.02 7.55
CA ILE A 157 -26.27 12.36 6.12
C ILE A 157 -27.27 13.47 5.80
N ARG A 158 -28.53 13.35 6.26
CA ARG A 158 -29.55 14.39 6.03
C ARG A 158 -29.17 15.74 6.64
N GLN A 159 -28.50 15.74 7.78
CA GLN A 159 -28.03 16.96 8.42
C GLN A 159 -26.97 17.64 7.55
N LEU A 160 -25.99 16.90 7.05
CA LEU A 160 -24.96 17.42 6.13
C LEU A 160 -25.51 17.90 4.79
N GLU A 161 -26.65 17.37 4.32
CA GLU A 161 -27.30 17.85 3.09
C GLU A 161 -27.99 19.21 3.25
N GLN A 162 -28.17 19.69 4.49
CA GLN A 162 -28.80 20.96 4.82
C GLN A 162 -27.80 22.09 5.11
N ASP A 163 -26.53 21.74 5.33
CA ASP A 163 -25.40 22.65 5.56
C ASP A 163 -24.81 23.16 4.23
#